data_AF-A0A1Y0H814-F1
#
_entry.id   AF-A0A1Y0H814-F1
#
_cell.length_a   1.000
_cell.length_b   1.000
_cell.length_c   1.000
_cell.angle_alpha   90.00
_cell.angle_beta   90.00
_cell.angle_gamma   90.00
#
_symmetry.space_group_name_H-M   'P 1'
#
loop_
_entity.id
_entity.type
_entity.pdbx_description
1 polymer ?
#
loop_
_entity_poly.entity_id
_entity_poly.type
_entity_poly.pdbx_seq_one_letter_code
_entity_poly.pdbx_strand_id
1 'polypeptide(L)'
;MSDFTSIWFLLVMVIVGGAIAAVGDWIGRKIGKSRRRFGRLRPRHTAILFTFFAGAAGVLIAILAIAAASADAREWIVQGRALKAQVSALEAKLASEQTNLAAAEKRTQIALADAQEQEKKLQNANKELENAQADTRRLTDQARSLRADADRLKREVSTFRSRLSQASVDQKRLQAQVSELNKTSTQLSANNRYLSEQSAKIIQQNGELTNTRRELEADAERLKAEVNSLRTAATDAQEDRRLAEEQRRIVADELQRALRSLTDIEDQLAFASRTLQNQRAIIQDLQLASRLNELMFRRNDELARKAVDGLFTAANARTFILALTVDAADRAREEGAEPPNDAAGFASIQLDEGFVTAEQQLNEAIAKLSGRSGPTLLIARALLNAFERERVPLSIEVLPNPVVYEAGEMVGELRIEPGLSNAEILRRIEQYLQTTLRNEAIRDGIIPVIGPDAGLGSLSPDATLEAVNIIREANRTARVQFLTTRLTRAGDSLDLTLRIR
;
A
#
# COMPACT_ATOMS: atom_id res chain seq x y z
N MET A 1 -22.94 -63.49 203.13
CA MET A 1 -22.91 -64.04 204.51
C MET A 1 -22.69 -62.86 205.43
N SER A 2 -23.71 -62.24 206.02
CA SER A 2 -23.46 -60.97 206.74
C SER A 2 -24.46 -60.60 207.83
N ASP A 3 -25.65 -61.19 207.88
CA ASP A 3 -26.61 -60.78 208.92
C ASP A 3 -26.28 -61.35 210.30
N PHE A 4 -25.36 -62.32 210.36
CA PHE A 4 -24.86 -62.86 211.62
C PHE A 4 -23.87 -61.93 212.35
N THR A 5 -23.06 -61.15 211.62
CA THR A 5 -22.12 -60.21 212.23
C THR A 5 -22.83 -59.01 212.86
N SER A 6 -23.89 -58.53 212.22
CA SER A 6 -24.61 -57.32 212.63
C SER A 6 -25.39 -57.54 213.93
N ILE A 7 -26.05 -58.69 214.08
CA ILE A 7 -26.81 -59.03 215.28
C ILE A 7 -25.85 -59.36 216.45
N TRP A 8 -24.73 -60.05 216.20
CA TRP A 8 -23.74 -60.36 217.22
C TRP A 8 -23.08 -59.09 217.78
N PHE A 9 -22.74 -58.13 216.90
CA PHE A 9 -22.15 -56.85 217.29
C PHE A 9 -23.05 -56.05 218.23
N LEU A 10 -24.36 -56.02 217.96
CA LEU A 10 -25.36 -55.37 218.80
C LEU A 10 -25.46 -56.00 220.19
N LEU A 11 -25.40 -57.34 220.24
CA LEU A 11 -25.43 -58.09 221.50
C LEU A 11 -24.24 -57.76 222.40
N VAL A 12 -23.02 -57.63 221.84
CA VAL A 12 -21.85 -57.25 222.63
C VAL A 12 -21.83 -55.78 223.03
N MET A 13 -22.36 -54.88 222.21
CA MET A 13 -22.41 -53.46 222.58
C MET A 13 -23.32 -53.21 223.78
N VAL A 14 -24.45 -53.92 223.87
CA VAL A 14 -25.35 -53.82 225.04
C VAL A 14 -24.69 -54.36 226.30
N ILE A 15 -23.91 -55.45 226.21
CA ILE A 15 -23.17 -56.02 227.34
C ILE A 15 -22.06 -55.05 227.82
N VAL A 16 -21.31 -54.47 226.88
CA VAL A 16 -20.23 -53.51 227.20
C VAL A 16 -20.81 -52.22 227.80
N GLY A 17 -21.94 -51.73 227.28
CA GLY A 17 -22.65 -50.58 227.85
C GLY A 17 -23.11 -50.81 229.29
N GLY A 18 -23.65 -52.00 229.57
CA GLY A 18 -24.02 -52.41 230.93
C GLY A 18 -22.82 -52.49 231.89
N ALA A 19 -21.68 -53.01 231.41
CA ALA A 19 -20.45 -53.11 232.20
C ALA A 19 -19.85 -51.74 232.56
N ILE A 20 -19.86 -50.79 231.62
CA ILE A 20 -19.31 -49.45 231.84
C ILE A 20 -20.20 -48.64 232.80
N ALA A 21 -21.53 -48.77 232.69
CA ALA A 21 -22.47 -48.13 233.61
C ALA A 21 -22.28 -48.63 235.06
N ALA A 22 -22.06 -49.94 235.26
CA ALA A 22 -21.81 -50.53 236.57
C ALA A 22 -20.48 -50.06 237.21
N VAL A 23 -19.42 -49.92 236.40
CA VAL A 23 -18.10 -49.43 236.87
C VAL A 23 -18.17 -47.94 237.25
N GLY A 24 -18.88 -47.13 236.47
CA GLY A 24 -19.09 -45.71 236.76
C GLY A 24 -19.75 -45.49 238.13
N ASP A 25 -20.79 -46.28 238.44
CA ASP A 25 -21.54 -46.17 239.69
C ASP A 25 -20.75 -46.72 240.91
N TRP A 26 -19.85 -47.68 240.69
CA TRP A 26 -18.94 -48.20 241.74
C TRP A 26 -17.84 -47.19 242.12
N ILE A 27 -17.23 -46.54 241.12
CA ILE A 27 -16.19 -45.53 241.34
C ILE A 27 -16.79 -44.29 242.02
N GLY A 28 -18.01 -43.89 241.62
CA GLY A 28 -18.75 -42.81 242.26
C GLY A 28 -19.02 -43.04 243.75
N ARG A 29 -19.51 -44.24 244.13
CA ARG A 29 -19.82 -44.59 245.53
C ARG A 29 -18.58 -44.71 246.43
N LYS A 30 -17.47 -45.25 245.93
CA LYS A 30 -16.25 -45.53 246.74
C LYS A 30 -15.51 -44.25 247.10
N ILE A 31 -15.46 -43.30 246.18
CA ILE A 31 -14.81 -42.00 246.41
C ILE A 31 -15.69 -41.10 247.29
N GLY A 32 -17.02 -41.20 247.21
CA GLY A 32 -17.96 -40.42 248.02
C GLY A 32 -17.88 -40.62 249.54
N LYS A 33 -17.33 -41.75 250.02
CA LYS A 33 -17.09 -42.00 251.47
C LYS A 33 -15.68 -41.62 251.93
N SER A 34 -14.68 -41.66 251.04
CA SER A 34 -13.32 -41.28 251.38
C SER A 34 -13.21 -39.76 251.40
N ARG A 35 -13.14 -39.14 252.59
CA ARG A 35 -13.03 -37.68 252.79
C ARG A 35 -11.67 -37.11 252.34
N ARG A 36 -11.13 -37.59 251.22
CA ARG A 36 -9.90 -37.12 250.60
C ARG A 36 -10.21 -35.95 249.66
N ARG A 37 -9.35 -34.94 249.73
CA ARG A 37 -9.53 -33.64 249.07
C ARG A 37 -8.58 -33.63 247.87
N PHE A 38 -9.11 -33.46 246.65
CA PHE A 38 -8.29 -33.22 245.45
C PHE A 38 -8.16 -31.71 245.31
N GLY A 39 -7.03 -31.17 245.78
CA GLY A 39 -6.79 -29.72 245.88
C GLY A 39 -7.60 -29.02 246.98
N ARG A 40 -7.99 -27.76 246.75
CA ARG A 40 -8.65 -26.86 247.75
C ARG A 40 -10.15 -27.10 247.96
N LEU A 41 -10.73 -28.11 247.32
CA LEU A 41 -12.20 -28.25 247.21
C LEU A 41 -12.80 -29.18 248.29
N ARG A 42 -14.01 -28.81 248.75
CA ARG A 42 -14.75 -29.56 249.80
C ARG A 42 -15.19 -30.95 249.29
N PRO A 43 -15.20 -31.99 250.16
CA PRO A 43 -15.34 -33.40 249.77
C PRO A 43 -16.57 -33.79 248.93
N ARG A 44 -17.63 -32.97 248.94
CA ARG A 44 -18.88 -33.27 248.21
C ARG A 44 -18.77 -33.00 246.69
N HIS A 45 -17.85 -32.13 246.24
CA HIS A 45 -17.75 -31.74 244.82
C HIS A 45 -16.79 -32.59 243.99
N THR A 46 -15.84 -33.26 244.61
CA THR A 46 -14.90 -34.18 243.94
C THR A 46 -15.62 -35.35 243.28
N ALA A 47 -16.72 -35.82 243.87
CA ALA A 47 -17.49 -36.96 243.36
C ALA A 47 -18.29 -36.62 242.08
N ILE A 48 -18.68 -35.35 241.92
CA ILE A 48 -19.45 -34.89 240.76
C ILE A 48 -18.54 -34.76 239.52
N LEU A 49 -17.29 -34.35 239.71
CA LEU A 49 -16.35 -34.17 238.60
C LEU A 49 -15.99 -35.49 237.91
N PHE A 50 -15.76 -36.54 238.69
CA PHE A 50 -15.39 -37.84 238.13
C PHE A 50 -16.55 -38.55 237.41
N THR A 51 -17.79 -38.28 237.79
CA THR A 51 -18.98 -38.85 237.13
C THR A 51 -19.23 -38.23 235.76
N PHE A 52 -18.90 -36.95 235.56
CA PHE A 52 -18.95 -36.32 234.23
C PHE A 52 -17.91 -36.92 233.26
N PHE A 53 -16.66 -37.10 233.71
CA PHE A 53 -15.60 -37.65 232.85
C PHE A 53 -15.85 -39.11 232.46
N ALA A 54 -16.47 -39.88 233.34
CA ALA A 54 -16.92 -41.24 233.00
C ALA A 54 -18.00 -41.23 231.90
N GLY A 55 -18.93 -40.28 231.94
CA GLY A 55 -19.97 -40.12 230.91
C GLY A 55 -19.43 -39.68 229.54
N ALA A 56 -18.51 -38.71 229.53
CA ALA A 56 -17.92 -38.19 228.28
C ALA A 56 -17.03 -39.22 227.55
N ALA A 57 -16.32 -40.07 228.30
CA ALA A 57 -15.49 -41.13 227.72
C ALA A 57 -16.33 -42.18 226.96
N GLY A 58 -17.59 -42.40 227.35
CA GLY A 58 -18.46 -43.39 226.71
C GLY A 58 -18.82 -43.03 225.26
N VAL A 59 -19.17 -41.76 224.99
CA VAL A 59 -19.62 -41.32 223.66
C VAL A 59 -18.48 -41.30 222.64
N LEU A 60 -17.27 -40.94 223.09
CA LEU A 60 -16.09 -40.88 222.23
C LEU A 60 -15.71 -42.27 221.68
N ILE A 61 -15.83 -43.30 222.52
CA ILE A 61 -15.52 -44.68 222.17
C ILE A 61 -16.54 -45.25 221.16
N ALA A 62 -17.81 -44.79 221.21
CA ALA A 62 -18.85 -45.22 220.28
C ALA A 62 -18.62 -44.71 218.85
N ILE A 63 -18.20 -43.45 218.69
CA ILE A 63 -17.92 -42.86 217.38
C ILE A 63 -16.69 -43.52 216.73
N LEU A 64 -15.66 -43.81 217.53
CA LEU A 64 -14.45 -44.52 217.09
C LEU A 64 -14.75 -45.96 216.65
N ALA A 65 -15.70 -46.64 217.31
CA ALA A 65 -16.12 -47.98 216.92
C ALA A 65 -16.84 -48.00 215.55
N ILE A 66 -17.69 -47.01 215.25
CA ILE A 66 -18.43 -46.94 213.97
C ILE A 66 -17.48 -46.65 212.80
N ALA A 67 -16.52 -45.73 212.99
CA ALA A 67 -15.54 -45.39 211.95
C ALA A 67 -14.58 -46.56 211.62
N ALA A 68 -14.33 -47.45 212.59
CA ALA A 68 -13.47 -48.62 212.38
C ALA A 68 -14.18 -49.81 211.72
N ALA A 69 -15.52 -49.90 211.84
CA ALA A 69 -16.26 -51.12 211.50
C ALA A 69 -16.75 -51.23 210.04
N SER A 70 -16.74 -50.16 209.20
CA SER A 70 -17.25 -50.23 207.82
C SER A 70 -16.38 -49.52 206.77
N ALA A 71 -16.05 -50.22 205.69
CA ALA A 71 -15.22 -49.74 204.58
C ALA A 71 -15.98 -48.86 203.56
N ASP A 72 -17.29 -49.02 203.40
CA ASP A 72 -18.09 -48.35 202.37
C ASP A 72 -18.28 -46.84 202.62
N ALA A 73 -18.32 -46.43 203.89
CA ALA A 73 -18.45 -45.02 204.27
C ALA A 73 -17.22 -44.18 203.89
N ARG A 74 -16.05 -44.82 203.70
CA ARG A 74 -14.79 -44.14 203.37
C ARG A 74 -14.69 -43.78 201.89
N GLU A 75 -15.34 -44.52 200.98
CA GLU A 75 -15.15 -44.38 199.53
C GLU A 75 -16.03 -43.30 198.89
N TRP A 76 -17.27 -43.11 199.39
CA TRP A 76 -18.22 -42.14 198.83
C TRP A 76 -17.80 -40.67 199.00
N ILE A 77 -17.01 -40.37 200.03
CA ILE A 77 -16.54 -39.01 200.32
C ILE A 77 -15.44 -38.56 199.32
N VAL A 78 -14.79 -39.48 198.59
CA VAL A 78 -13.56 -39.19 197.83
C VAL A 78 -13.76 -39.01 196.31
N GLN A 79 -14.73 -39.66 195.64
CA GLN A 79 -14.71 -39.80 194.16
C GLN A 79 -15.77 -39.03 193.33
N GLY A 80 -16.76 -38.36 193.92
CA GLY A 80 -17.88 -37.75 193.16
C GLY A 80 -17.53 -36.61 192.17
N ARG A 81 -16.35 -35.99 192.25
CA ARG A 81 -15.99 -34.83 191.39
C ARG A 81 -15.43 -35.22 190.01
N ALA A 82 -14.83 -36.39 189.86
CA ALA A 82 -14.14 -36.78 188.62
C ALA A 82 -15.09 -37.15 187.46
N LEU A 83 -16.29 -37.66 187.77
CA LEU A 83 -17.23 -38.17 186.77
C LEU A 83 -17.88 -37.04 185.94
N LYS A 84 -18.14 -35.87 186.54
CA LYS A 84 -18.80 -34.74 185.87
C LYS A 84 -17.91 -34.04 184.83
N ALA A 85 -16.59 -34.06 185.04
CA ALA A 85 -15.62 -33.47 184.11
C ALA A 85 -15.52 -34.25 182.79
N GLN A 86 -15.63 -35.57 182.83
CA GLN A 86 -15.53 -36.43 181.64
C GLN A 86 -16.69 -36.21 180.66
N VAL A 87 -17.91 -35.99 181.16
CA VAL A 87 -19.09 -35.71 180.32
C VAL A 87 -18.91 -34.42 179.51
N SER A 88 -18.44 -33.34 180.13
CA SER A 88 -18.19 -32.07 179.43
C SER A 88 -17.09 -32.17 178.36
N ALA A 89 -16.06 -32.99 178.61
CA ALA A 89 -14.98 -33.20 177.65
C ALA A 89 -15.43 -34.01 176.42
N LEU A 90 -16.37 -34.94 176.60
CA LEU A 90 -16.97 -35.71 175.50
C LEU A 90 -17.89 -34.84 174.63
N GLU A 91 -18.71 -33.98 175.23
CA GLU A 91 -19.54 -33.02 174.50
C GLU A 91 -18.69 -32.05 173.66
N ALA A 92 -17.59 -31.55 174.21
CA ALA A 92 -16.65 -30.69 173.49
C ALA A 92 -15.97 -31.39 172.30
N LYS A 93 -15.60 -32.67 172.45
CA LYS A 93 -15.04 -33.47 171.35
C LYS A 93 -16.06 -33.69 170.23
N LEU A 94 -17.31 -34.02 170.57
CA LEU A 94 -18.39 -34.23 169.59
C LEU A 94 -18.64 -32.96 168.77
N ALA A 95 -18.67 -31.80 169.43
CA ALA A 95 -18.80 -30.51 168.75
C ALA A 95 -17.61 -30.23 167.81
N SER A 96 -16.37 -30.53 168.22
CA SER A 96 -15.20 -30.34 167.36
C SER A 96 -15.21 -31.25 166.12
N GLU A 97 -15.64 -32.50 166.26
CA GLU A 97 -15.73 -33.43 165.13
C GLU A 97 -16.81 -32.99 164.12
N GLN A 98 -17.96 -32.51 164.60
CA GLN A 98 -18.98 -31.94 163.72
C GLN A 98 -18.47 -30.74 162.93
N THR A 99 -17.68 -29.85 163.56
CA THR A 99 -17.08 -28.71 162.86
C THR A 99 -16.02 -29.13 161.84
N ASN A 100 -15.22 -30.14 162.15
CA ASN A 100 -14.20 -30.67 161.23
C ASN A 100 -14.84 -31.35 160.02
N LEU A 101 -15.91 -32.12 160.23
CA LEU A 101 -16.64 -32.80 159.16
C LEU A 101 -17.32 -31.80 158.24
N ALA A 102 -17.98 -30.77 158.78
CA ALA A 102 -18.55 -29.67 157.98
C ALA A 102 -17.48 -28.91 157.17
N ALA A 103 -16.29 -28.69 157.75
CA ALA A 103 -15.18 -28.06 157.04
C ALA A 103 -14.61 -28.96 155.93
N ALA A 104 -14.54 -30.27 156.16
CA ALA A 104 -14.12 -31.26 155.17
C ALA A 104 -15.12 -31.35 154.00
N GLU A 105 -16.43 -31.41 154.29
CA GLU A 105 -17.50 -31.38 153.28
C GLU A 105 -17.47 -30.10 152.43
N LYS A 106 -17.19 -28.94 153.06
CA LYS A 106 -17.03 -27.69 152.31
C LYS A 106 -15.81 -27.72 151.40
N ARG A 107 -14.68 -28.29 151.85
CA ARG A 107 -13.46 -28.44 151.03
C ARG A 107 -13.70 -29.37 149.84
N THR A 108 -14.42 -30.47 150.02
CA THR A 108 -14.73 -31.38 148.91
C THR A 108 -15.69 -30.76 147.90
N GLN A 109 -16.68 -29.97 148.35
CA GLN A 109 -17.55 -29.20 147.45
C GLN A 109 -16.79 -28.16 146.63
N ILE A 110 -15.86 -27.42 147.25
CA ILE A 110 -15.01 -26.45 146.54
C ILE A 110 -14.11 -27.19 145.54
N ALA A 111 -13.45 -28.27 145.94
CA ALA A 111 -12.60 -29.06 145.05
C ALA A 111 -13.40 -29.66 143.86
N LEU A 112 -14.65 -30.07 144.08
CA LEU A 112 -15.53 -30.54 143.02
C LEU A 112 -15.92 -29.41 142.06
N ALA A 113 -16.23 -28.23 142.59
CA ALA A 113 -16.54 -27.04 141.78
C ALA A 113 -15.33 -26.60 140.94
N ASP A 114 -14.13 -26.58 141.53
CA ASP A 114 -12.88 -26.28 140.85
C ASP A 114 -12.58 -27.32 139.75
N ALA A 115 -12.76 -28.61 140.04
CA ALA A 115 -12.58 -29.69 139.06
C ALA A 115 -13.58 -29.55 137.89
N GLN A 116 -14.84 -29.23 138.15
CA GLN A 116 -15.84 -28.96 137.12
C GLN A 116 -15.51 -27.71 136.29
N GLU A 117 -14.96 -26.66 136.91
CA GLU A 117 -14.50 -25.47 136.19
C GLU A 117 -13.30 -25.80 135.28
N GLN A 118 -12.34 -26.58 135.77
CA GLN A 118 -11.19 -27.03 134.98
C GLN A 118 -11.62 -27.93 133.82
N GLU A 119 -12.59 -28.83 134.03
CA GLU A 119 -13.14 -29.66 132.97
C GLU A 119 -13.81 -28.80 131.88
N LYS A 120 -14.59 -27.79 132.26
CA LYS A 120 -15.16 -26.82 131.32
C LYS A 120 -14.08 -26.05 130.54
N LYS A 121 -13.02 -25.60 131.22
CA LYS A 121 -11.88 -24.92 130.58
C LYS A 121 -11.18 -25.85 129.59
N LEU A 122 -10.93 -27.11 129.96
CA LEU A 122 -10.32 -28.11 129.07
C LEU A 122 -11.22 -28.43 127.88
N GLN A 123 -12.54 -28.54 128.07
CA GLN A 123 -13.47 -28.75 126.97
C GLN A 123 -13.48 -27.57 125.98
N ASN A 124 -13.44 -26.32 126.48
CA ASN A 124 -13.35 -25.14 125.63
C ASN A 124 -12.00 -25.06 124.92
N ALA A 125 -10.89 -25.30 125.62
CA ALA A 125 -9.56 -25.33 125.03
C ALA A 125 -9.43 -26.44 123.96
N ASN A 126 -10.03 -27.61 124.18
CA ASN A 126 -10.07 -28.68 123.18
C ASN A 126 -10.89 -28.29 121.95
N LYS A 127 -12.03 -27.62 122.13
CA LYS A 127 -12.83 -27.08 121.00
C LYS A 127 -12.07 -26.02 120.22
N GLU A 128 -11.37 -25.12 120.91
CA GLU A 128 -10.51 -24.10 120.28
C GLU A 128 -9.36 -24.73 119.51
N LEU A 129 -8.71 -25.76 120.08
CA LEU A 129 -7.65 -26.51 119.41
C LEU A 129 -8.17 -27.23 118.16
N GLU A 130 -9.34 -27.85 118.22
CA GLU A 130 -9.98 -28.51 117.08
C GLU A 130 -10.30 -27.51 115.95
N ASN A 131 -10.85 -26.34 116.30
CA ASN A 131 -11.11 -25.26 115.34
C ASN A 131 -9.81 -24.72 114.73
N ALA A 132 -8.78 -24.47 115.54
CA ALA A 132 -7.49 -24.00 115.07
C ALA A 132 -6.79 -25.03 114.14
N GLN A 133 -6.94 -26.32 114.44
CA GLN A 133 -6.45 -27.40 113.57
C GLN A 133 -7.24 -27.45 112.25
N ALA A 134 -8.56 -27.28 112.29
CA ALA A 134 -9.40 -27.21 111.09
C ALA A 134 -9.04 -26.00 110.20
N ASP A 135 -8.82 -24.83 110.80
CA ASP A 135 -8.40 -23.62 110.09
C ASP A 135 -6.99 -23.77 109.52
N THR A 136 -6.06 -24.38 110.27
CA THR A 136 -4.72 -24.68 109.77
C THR A 136 -4.77 -25.60 108.55
N ARG A 137 -5.62 -26.64 108.57
CA ARG A 137 -5.84 -27.54 107.42
C ARG A 137 -6.39 -26.76 106.23
N ARG A 138 -7.43 -25.94 106.43
CA ARG A 138 -8.03 -25.10 105.38
C ARG A 138 -7.02 -24.13 104.77
N LEU A 139 -6.26 -23.42 105.60
CA LEU A 139 -5.23 -22.49 105.14
C LEU A 139 -4.10 -23.22 104.41
N THR A 140 -3.73 -24.42 104.85
CA THR A 140 -2.74 -25.26 104.17
C THR A 140 -3.24 -25.71 102.80
N ASP A 141 -4.50 -26.11 102.68
CA ASP A 141 -5.10 -26.51 101.41
C ASP A 141 -5.27 -25.32 100.45
N GLN A 142 -5.66 -24.15 100.97
CA GLN A 142 -5.68 -22.89 100.21
C GLN A 142 -4.28 -22.50 99.72
N ALA A 143 -3.26 -22.58 100.58
CA ALA A 143 -1.88 -22.29 100.19
C ALA A 143 -1.37 -23.27 99.12
N ARG A 144 -1.73 -24.56 99.20
CA ARG A 144 -1.43 -25.56 98.16
C ARG A 144 -2.11 -25.24 96.85
N SER A 145 -3.41 -24.89 96.86
CA SER A 145 -4.15 -24.50 95.66
C SER A 145 -3.56 -23.25 95.01
N LEU A 146 -3.33 -22.19 95.78
CA LEU A 146 -2.74 -20.95 95.30
C LEU A 146 -1.33 -21.17 94.71
N ARG A 147 -0.54 -22.07 95.31
CA ARG A 147 0.77 -22.44 94.76
C ARG A 147 0.65 -23.19 93.44
N ALA A 148 -0.30 -24.13 93.33
CA ALA A 148 -0.56 -24.83 92.08
C ALA A 148 -1.04 -23.88 90.97
N ASP A 149 -1.90 -22.92 91.31
CA ASP A 149 -2.37 -21.88 90.39
C ASP A 149 -1.23 -20.96 89.97
N ALA A 150 -0.38 -20.52 90.90
CA ALA A 150 0.80 -19.71 90.59
C ALA A 150 1.76 -20.46 89.65
N ASP A 151 2.00 -21.74 89.87
CA ASP A 151 2.83 -22.58 89.00
C ASP A 151 2.20 -22.76 87.60
N ARG A 152 0.87 -22.90 87.53
CA ARG A 152 0.13 -22.96 86.26
C ARG A 152 0.23 -21.64 85.50
N LEU A 153 -0.09 -20.52 86.15
CA LEU A 153 0.01 -19.17 85.58
C LEU A 153 1.43 -18.88 85.10
N LYS A 154 2.46 -19.30 85.84
CA LYS A 154 3.86 -19.16 85.43
C LYS A 154 4.17 -19.93 84.13
N ARG A 155 3.65 -21.16 83.99
CA ARG A 155 3.78 -21.95 82.75
C ARG A 155 3.02 -21.31 81.58
N GLU A 156 1.82 -20.81 81.81
CA GLU A 156 1.02 -20.11 80.79
C GLU A 156 1.72 -18.82 80.32
N VAL A 157 2.24 -18.00 81.25
CA VAL A 157 3.03 -16.79 80.91
C VAL A 157 4.28 -17.15 80.11
N SER A 158 5.01 -18.20 80.49
CA SER A 158 6.16 -18.68 79.72
C SER A 158 5.77 -19.10 78.29
N THR A 159 4.63 -19.78 78.15
CA THR A 159 4.10 -20.23 76.85
C THR A 159 3.66 -19.03 76.01
N PHE A 160 2.96 -18.06 76.60
CA PHE A 160 2.56 -16.84 75.91
C PHE A 160 3.75 -16.00 75.48
N ARG A 161 4.80 -15.86 76.32
CA ARG A 161 6.04 -15.18 75.93
C ARG A 161 6.72 -15.86 74.74
N SER A 162 6.76 -17.19 74.72
CA SER A 162 7.28 -17.95 73.58
C SER A 162 6.47 -17.71 72.30
N ARG A 163 5.13 -17.77 72.38
CA ARG A 163 4.24 -17.47 71.25
C ARG A 163 4.37 -16.02 70.76
N LEU A 164 4.50 -15.06 71.66
CA LEU A 164 4.69 -13.64 71.30
C LEU A 164 6.04 -13.43 70.59
N SER A 165 7.10 -14.08 71.09
CA SER A 165 8.41 -14.07 70.45
C SER A 165 8.35 -14.69 69.05
N GLN A 166 7.69 -15.84 68.90
CA GLN A 166 7.52 -16.50 67.62
C GLN A 166 6.72 -15.62 66.64
N ALA A 167 5.58 -15.07 67.08
CA ALA A 167 4.76 -14.18 66.26
C ALA A 167 5.53 -12.91 65.83
N SER A 168 6.39 -12.36 66.68
CA SER A 168 7.26 -11.23 66.34
C SER A 168 8.29 -11.60 65.26
N VAL A 169 8.87 -12.80 65.33
CA VAL A 169 9.76 -13.33 64.29
C VAL A 169 9.01 -13.55 62.98
N ASP A 170 7.82 -14.15 63.04
CA ASP A 170 6.99 -14.42 61.87
C ASP A 170 6.52 -13.12 61.20
N GLN A 171 6.14 -12.11 61.98
CA GLN A 171 5.81 -10.77 61.48
C GLN A 171 7.00 -10.17 60.73
N LYS A 172 8.21 -10.21 61.30
CA LYS A 172 9.42 -9.70 60.63
C LYS A 172 9.71 -10.46 59.35
N ARG A 173 9.54 -11.79 59.34
CA ARG A 173 9.72 -12.63 58.16
C ARG A 173 8.71 -12.28 57.07
N LEU A 174 7.43 -12.14 57.42
CA LEU A 174 6.38 -11.73 56.49
C LEU A 174 6.64 -10.33 55.94
N GLN A 175 7.08 -9.39 56.77
CA GLN A 175 7.42 -8.04 56.33
C GLN A 175 8.59 -8.03 55.35
N ALA A 176 9.61 -8.87 55.58
CA ALA A 176 10.70 -9.07 54.63
C ALA A 176 10.22 -9.69 53.30
N GLN A 177 9.34 -10.70 53.36
CA GLN A 177 8.74 -11.31 52.18
C GLN A 177 7.91 -10.32 51.36
N VAL A 178 7.08 -9.49 52.01
CA VAL A 178 6.30 -8.44 51.35
C VAL A 178 7.23 -7.41 50.70
N SER A 179 8.30 -7.00 51.38
CA SER A 179 9.29 -6.09 50.78
C SER A 179 9.95 -6.69 49.55
N GLU A 180 10.28 -7.98 49.57
CA GLU A 180 10.92 -8.67 48.45
C GLU A 180 9.95 -8.89 47.27
N LEU A 181 8.71 -9.26 47.57
CA LEU A 181 7.62 -9.34 46.59
C LEU A 181 7.38 -8.01 45.90
N ASN A 182 7.38 -6.89 46.65
CA ASN A 182 7.23 -5.55 46.08
C ASN A 182 8.39 -5.17 45.16
N LYS A 183 9.64 -5.49 45.55
CA LYS A 183 10.82 -5.29 44.68
C LYS A 183 10.68 -6.10 43.39
N THR A 184 10.37 -7.38 43.51
CA THR A 184 10.19 -8.29 42.38
C THR A 184 9.06 -7.84 41.46
N SER A 185 7.92 -7.44 42.01
CA SER A 185 6.78 -6.92 41.24
C SER A 185 7.13 -5.63 40.49
N THR A 186 7.88 -4.72 41.13
CA THR A 186 8.36 -3.49 40.50
C THR A 186 9.32 -3.80 39.36
N GLN A 187 10.24 -4.76 39.56
CA GLN A 187 11.21 -5.18 38.56
C GLN A 187 10.52 -5.89 37.38
N LEU A 188 9.58 -6.80 37.63
CA LEU A 188 8.75 -7.42 36.60
C LEU A 188 7.94 -6.39 35.82
N SER A 189 7.37 -5.40 36.50
CA SER A 189 6.61 -4.32 35.84
C SER A 189 7.50 -3.41 34.98
N ALA A 190 8.76 -3.18 35.38
CA ALA A 190 9.74 -2.48 34.57
C ALA A 190 10.16 -3.31 33.35
N ASN A 191 10.43 -4.60 33.54
CA ASN A 191 10.77 -5.53 32.47
C ASN A 191 9.63 -5.66 31.45
N ASN A 192 8.38 -5.77 31.91
CA ASN A 192 7.22 -5.82 31.02
C ASN A 192 7.05 -4.53 30.21
N ARG A 193 7.29 -3.36 30.80
CA ARG A 193 7.30 -2.08 30.06
C ARG A 193 8.39 -2.07 29.00
N TYR A 194 9.62 -2.44 29.38
CA TYR A 194 10.74 -2.54 28.43
C TYR A 194 10.44 -3.49 27.27
N LEU A 195 9.94 -4.70 27.56
CA LEU A 195 9.57 -5.68 26.53
C LEU A 195 8.42 -5.17 25.65
N SER A 196 7.44 -4.48 26.23
CA SER A 196 6.34 -3.86 25.48
C SER A 196 6.85 -2.77 24.53
N GLU A 197 7.78 -1.92 24.98
CA GLU A 197 8.42 -0.90 24.14
C GLU A 197 9.25 -1.53 23.01
N GLN A 198 10.03 -2.58 23.30
CA GLN A 198 10.77 -3.32 22.28
C GLN A 198 9.83 -3.98 21.27
N SER A 199 8.72 -4.58 21.74
CA SER A 199 7.72 -5.18 20.86
C SER A 199 7.08 -4.13 19.95
N ALA A 200 6.70 -2.97 20.47
CA ALA A 200 6.18 -1.87 19.67
C ALA A 200 7.19 -1.40 18.61
N LYS A 201 8.47 -1.27 18.97
CA LYS A 201 9.54 -0.92 18.04
C LYS A 201 9.75 -1.97 16.95
N ILE A 202 9.74 -3.25 17.30
CA ILE A 202 9.84 -4.35 16.32
C ILE A 202 8.63 -4.35 15.38
N ILE A 203 7.41 -4.12 15.90
CA ILE A 203 6.20 -4.02 15.07
C ILE A 203 6.33 -2.85 14.09
N GLN A 204 6.81 -1.69 14.55
CA GLN A 204 7.06 -0.53 13.68
C GLN A 204 8.09 -0.87 12.59
N GLN A 205 9.24 -1.43 12.97
CA GLN A 205 10.31 -1.81 12.03
C GLN A 205 9.83 -2.85 11.01
N ASN A 206 9.04 -3.84 11.44
CA ASN A 206 8.44 -4.83 10.52
C ASN A 206 7.44 -4.17 9.57
N GLY A 207 6.68 -3.17 10.03
CA GLY A 207 5.79 -2.37 9.18
C GLY A 207 6.56 -1.58 8.12
N GLU A 208 7.63 -0.89 8.52
CA GLU A 208 8.53 -0.16 7.62
C GLU A 208 9.17 -1.11 6.60
N LEU A 209 9.76 -2.22 7.04
CA LEU A 209 10.36 -3.23 6.15
C LEU A 209 9.34 -3.82 5.17
N THR A 210 8.09 -4.03 5.61
CA THR A 210 7.01 -4.53 4.73
C THR A 210 6.67 -3.50 3.65
N ASN A 211 6.65 -2.21 3.98
CA ASN A 211 6.42 -1.15 2.99
C ASN A 211 7.60 -1.05 2.01
N THR A 212 8.84 -1.02 2.50
CA THR A 212 10.04 -1.01 1.65
C THR A 212 10.09 -2.23 0.73
N ARG A 213 9.70 -3.41 1.22
CA ARG A 213 9.60 -4.61 0.38
C ARG A 213 8.57 -4.44 -0.75
N ARG A 214 7.38 -3.90 -0.44
CA ARG A 214 6.35 -3.63 -1.46
C ARG A 214 6.82 -2.63 -2.51
N GLU A 215 7.55 -1.59 -2.11
CA GLU A 215 8.15 -0.62 -3.02
C GLU A 215 9.19 -1.28 -3.94
N LEU A 216 10.11 -2.05 -3.38
CA LEU A 216 11.13 -2.77 -4.15
C LEU A 216 10.52 -3.81 -5.11
N GLU A 217 9.46 -4.51 -4.72
CA GLU A 217 8.74 -5.44 -5.59
C GLU A 217 8.07 -4.69 -6.77
N ALA A 218 7.48 -3.52 -6.51
CA ALA A 218 6.90 -2.68 -7.57
C ALA A 218 7.96 -2.13 -8.53
N ASP A 219 9.11 -1.68 -8.02
CA ASP A 219 10.21 -1.20 -8.84
C ASP A 219 10.86 -2.32 -9.67
N ALA A 220 10.97 -3.53 -9.12
CA ALA A 220 11.44 -4.70 -9.84
C ALA A 220 10.54 -5.05 -11.03
N GLU A 221 9.21 -5.01 -10.86
CA GLU A 221 8.27 -5.26 -11.96
C GLU A 221 8.29 -4.13 -13.01
N ARG A 222 8.46 -2.87 -12.59
CA ARG A 222 8.66 -1.74 -13.53
C ARG A 222 9.93 -1.92 -14.35
N LEU A 223 11.06 -2.21 -13.71
CA LEU A 223 12.34 -2.43 -14.38
C LEU A 223 12.27 -3.62 -15.34
N LYS A 224 11.57 -4.69 -14.96
CA LYS A 224 11.37 -5.85 -15.82
C LYS A 224 10.52 -5.50 -17.07
N ALA A 225 9.47 -4.71 -16.91
CA ALA A 225 8.69 -4.20 -18.04
C ALA A 225 9.53 -3.30 -18.96
N GLU A 226 10.35 -2.43 -18.38
CA GLU A 226 11.26 -1.56 -19.12
C GLU A 226 12.30 -2.37 -19.90
N VAL A 227 12.95 -3.35 -19.28
CA VAL A 227 13.90 -4.27 -19.94
C VAL A 227 13.23 -5.00 -21.11
N ASN A 228 11.99 -5.49 -20.93
CA ASN A 228 11.26 -6.14 -22.01
C ASN A 228 10.96 -5.17 -23.16
N SER A 229 10.54 -3.93 -22.85
CA SER A 229 10.29 -2.90 -23.88
C SER A 229 11.56 -2.53 -24.65
N LEU A 230 12.68 -2.37 -23.95
CA LEU A 230 13.98 -2.08 -24.56
C LEU A 230 14.47 -3.24 -25.42
N ARG A 231 14.21 -4.49 -25.01
CA ARG A 231 14.55 -5.67 -25.80
C ARG A 231 13.74 -5.74 -27.10
N THR A 232 12.44 -5.42 -27.05
CA THR A 232 11.61 -5.31 -28.26
C THR A 232 12.13 -4.19 -29.16
N ALA A 233 12.34 -2.98 -28.62
CA ALA A 233 12.86 -1.85 -29.40
C ALA A 233 14.23 -2.14 -30.03
N ALA A 234 15.12 -2.86 -29.33
CA ALA A 234 16.40 -3.28 -29.87
C ALA A 234 16.24 -4.30 -31.02
N THR A 235 15.26 -5.19 -30.93
CA THR A 235 14.96 -6.17 -31.99
C THR A 235 14.39 -5.47 -33.23
N ASP A 236 13.46 -4.53 -33.03
CA ASP A 236 12.88 -3.72 -34.11
C ASP A 236 13.97 -2.88 -34.80
N ALA A 237 14.85 -2.23 -34.02
CA ALA A 237 15.96 -1.46 -34.56
C ALA A 237 16.97 -2.32 -35.34
N GLN A 238 17.17 -3.59 -34.94
CA GLN A 238 18.00 -4.53 -35.70
C GLN A 238 17.36 -4.88 -37.04
N GLU A 239 16.04 -5.09 -37.08
CA GLU A 239 15.30 -5.39 -38.31
C GLU A 239 15.25 -4.19 -39.25
N ASP A 240 14.98 -2.99 -38.72
CA ASP A 240 15.03 -1.74 -39.49
C ASP A 240 16.41 -1.52 -40.12
N ARG A 241 17.48 -1.79 -39.36
CA ARG A 241 18.84 -1.72 -39.86
C ARG A 241 19.08 -2.73 -40.98
N ARG A 242 18.59 -3.97 -40.83
CA ARG A 242 18.71 -5.02 -41.86
C ARG A 242 18.01 -4.62 -43.15
N LEU A 243 16.78 -4.09 -43.06
CA LEU A 243 16.02 -3.58 -44.20
C LEU A 243 16.71 -2.40 -44.87
N ALA A 244 17.25 -1.46 -44.09
CA ALA A 244 17.99 -0.32 -44.62
C ALA A 244 19.29 -0.75 -45.33
N GLU A 245 20.01 -1.75 -44.79
CA GLU A 245 21.20 -2.33 -45.43
C GLU A 245 20.84 -3.04 -46.75
N GLU A 246 19.73 -3.78 -46.79
CA GLU A 246 19.23 -4.42 -48.02
C GLU A 246 18.80 -3.40 -49.08
N GLN A 247 18.06 -2.36 -48.69
CA GLN A 247 17.69 -1.25 -49.58
C GLN A 247 18.92 -0.53 -50.13
N ARG A 248 19.92 -0.24 -49.29
CA ARG A 248 21.19 0.35 -49.74
C ARG A 248 21.89 -0.52 -50.78
N ARG A 249 21.86 -1.85 -50.60
CA ARG A 249 22.45 -2.79 -51.56
C ARG A 249 21.70 -2.75 -52.90
N ILE A 250 20.36 -2.76 -52.88
CA ILE A 250 19.55 -2.66 -54.10
C ILE A 250 19.85 -1.36 -54.84
N VAL A 251 19.85 -0.22 -54.15
CA VAL A 251 20.16 1.09 -54.74
C VAL A 251 21.58 1.14 -55.30
N ALA A 252 22.56 0.52 -54.63
CA ALA A 252 23.93 0.43 -55.14
C ALA A 252 24.00 -0.40 -56.43
N ASP A 253 23.30 -1.53 -56.50
CA ASP A 253 23.24 -2.39 -57.68
C ASP A 253 22.51 -1.70 -58.86
N GLU A 254 21.46 -0.93 -58.58
CA GLU A 254 20.76 -0.11 -59.57
C GLU A 254 21.65 1.02 -60.09
N LEU A 255 22.35 1.73 -59.20
CA LEU A 255 23.30 2.77 -59.58
C LEU A 255 24.41 2.20 -60.48
N GLN A 256 24.95 1.02 -60.14
CA GLN A 256 25.96 0.37 -60.96
C GLN A 256 25.42 0.00 -62.35
N ARG A 257 24.17 -0.46 -62.44
CA ARG A 257 23.51 -0.74 -63.73
C ARG A 257 23.28 0.54 -64.54
N ALA A 258 22.84 1.62 -63.90
CA ALA A 258 22.65 2.92 -64.55
C ALA A 258 23.98 3.46 -65.09
N LEU A 259 25.07 3.37 -64.32
CA LEU A 259 26.40 3.77 -64.77
C LEU A 259 26.86 2.97 -66.00
N ARG A 260 26.68 1.65 -66.02
CA ARG A 260 27.00 0.83 -67.19
C ARG A 260 26.16 1.20 -68.41
N SER A 261 24.86 1.44 -68.21
CA SER A 261 23.97 1.88 -69.28
C SER A 261 24.37 3.25 -69.83
N LEU A 262 24.81 4.17 -68.96
CA LEU A 262 25.27 5.48 -69.37
C LEU A 262 26.52 5.35 -70.25
N THR A 263 27.49 4.53 -69.85
CA THR A 263 28.69 4.27 -70.65
C THR A 263 28.34 3.67 -72.02
N ASP A 264 27.41 2.72 -72.08
CA ASP A 264 26.96 2.14 -73.36
C ASP A 264 26.29 3.19 -74.26
N ILE A 265 25.47 4.07 -73.69
CA ILE A 265 24.83 5.18 -74.42
C ILE A 265 25.89 6.18 -74.93
N GLU A 266 26.90 6.51 -74.12
CA GLU A 266 28.01 7.37 -74.54
C GLU A 266 28.76 6.78 -75.73
N ASP A 267 29.04 5.47 -75.71
CA ASP A 267 29.69 4.76 -76.82
C ASP A 267 28.80 4.74 -78.08
N GLN A 268 27.50 4.48 -77.93
CA GLN A 268 26.53 4.53 -79.02
C GLN A 268 26.45 5.93 -79.64
N LEU A 269 26.42 6.98 -78.82
CA LEU A 269 26.38 8.37 -79.27
C LEU A 269 27.66 8.74 -80.03
N ALA A 270 28.82 8.32 -79.54
CA ALA A 270 30.09 8.53 -80.21
C ALA A 270 30.11 7.84 -81.59
N PHE A 271 29.59 6.61 -81.68
CA PHE A 271 29.48 5.88 -82.94
C PHE A 271 28.50 6.56 -83.92
N ALA A 272 27.32 6.95 -83.46
CA ALA A 272 26.31 7.64 -84.27
C ALA A 272 26.84 8.98 -84.80
N SER A 273 27.55 9.74 -83.95
CA SER A 273 28.17 11.01 -84.33
C SER A 273 29.20 10.83 -85.45
N ARG A 274 30.07 9.81 -85.36
CA ARG A 274 31.03 9.47 -86.43
C ARG A 274 30.31 9.09 -87.73
N THR A 275 29.24 8.30 -87.63
CA THR A 275 28.45 7.87 -88.80
C THR A 275 27.82 9.05 -89.52
N LEU A 276 27.18 9.96 -88.78
CA LEU A 276 26.59 11.18 -89.34
C LEU A 276 27.64 12.08 -89.99
N GLN A 277 28.82 12.20 -89.39
CA GLN A 277 29.91 12.98 -89.97
C GLN A 277 30.37 12.39 -91.31
N ASN A 278 30.48 11.07 -91.41
CA ASN A 278 30.84 10.39 -92.66
C ASN A 278 29.75 10.56 -93.74
N GLN A 279 28.46 10.44 -93.36
CA GLN A 279 27.35 10.65 -94.30
C GLN A 279 27.30 12.08 -94.83
N ARG A 280 27.55 13.09 -93.98
CA ARG A 280 27.62 14.49 -94.42
C ARG A 280 28.72 14.74 -95.45
N ALA A 281 29.89 14.12 -95.27
CA ALA A 281 30.99 14.24 -96.23
C ALA A 281 30.61 13.65 -97.61
N ILE A 282 29.95 12.49 -97.63
CA ILE A 282 29.51 11.82 -98.88
C ILE A 282 28.46 12.65 -99.62
N ILE A 283 27.51 13.26 -98.92
CA ILE A 283 26.46 14.10 -99.53
C ILE A 283 27.05 15.39 -100.13
N GLN A 284 28.04 15.99 -99.47
CA GLN A 284 28.73 17.18 -100.01
C GLN A 284 29.47 16.87 -101.32
N ASP A 285 30.11 15.70 -101.43
CA ASP A 285 30.76 15.27 -102.68
C ASP A 285 29.77 14.98 -103.81
N LEU A 286 28.61 14.37 -103.51
CA LEU A 286 27.55 14.12 -104.49
C LEU A 286 26.88 15.41 -104.99
N GLN A 287 26.73 16.43 -104.14
CA GLN A 287 26.13 17.72 -104.54
C GLN A 287 27.03 18.56 -105.46
N LEU A 288 28.34 18.30 -105.51
CA LEU A 288 29.26 18.97 -106.44
C LEU A 288 29.24 18.35 -107.85
N ALA A 289 28.90 17.06 -107.98
CA ALA A 289 28.90 16.35 -109.26
C ALA A 289 27.66 16.62 -110.14
N SER A 290 26.49 16.90 -109.55
CA SER A 290 25.22 17.15 -110.27
C SER A 290 25.10 18.57 -110.88
N ARG A 291 26.05 19.48 -110.59
CA ARG A 291 26.01 20.88 -111.06
C ARG A 291 26.78 21.15 -112.37
N LEU A 292 27.26 20.11 -113.06
CA LEU A 292 28.02 20.24 -114.32
C LEU A 292 27.21 19.94 -115.59
N ASN A 293 25.98 19.42 -115.47
CA ASN A 293 25.13 19.10 -116.62
C ASN A 293 24.38 20.34 -117.12
N GLU A 294 24.06 20.39 -118.41
CA GLU A 294 23.35 21.52 -119.03
C GLU A 294 21.89 21.60 -118.55
N LEU A 295 21.36 22.82 -118.35
CA LEU A 295 19.99 23.05 -117.90
C LEU A 295 19.01 22.93 -119.09
N MET A 296 18.21 21.87 -119.13
CA MET A 296 17.22 21.61 -120.19
C MET A 296 15.92 22.41 -119.97
N PHE A 297 15.37 22.33 -118.76
CA PHE A 297 14.14 23.01 -118.39
C PHE A 297 14.34 23.81 -117.11
N ARG A 298 13.87 25.05 -117.13
CA ARG A 298 13.70 25.83 -115.92
C ARG A 298 12.39 25.44 -115.26
N ARG A 299 12.34 25.61 -113.94
CA ARG A 299 11.08 25.55 -113.20
C ARG A 299 10.03 26.45 -113.88
N ASN A 300 8.85 25.88 -114.09
CA ASN A 300 7.66 26.44 -114.76
C ASN A 300 7.67 26.45 -116.29
N ASP A 301 8.77 26.02 -116.93
CA ASP A 301 8.77 25.82 -118.38
C ASP A 301 7.69 24.80 -118.75
N GLU A 302 6.99 25.06 -119.85
CA GLU A 302 5.91 24.24 -120.35
C GLU A 302 6.47 23.13 -121.25
N LEU A 303 6.06 21.90 -120.97
CA LEU A 303 6.47 20.73 -121.75
C LEU A 303 5.37 20.26 -122.71
N ALA A 304 4.11 20.42 -122.32
CA ALA A 304 2.97 20.06 -123.16
C ALA A 304 1.72 20.83 -122.77
N ARG A 305 0.83 21.05 -123.73
CA ARG A 305 -0.54 21.51 -123.50
C ARG A 305 -1.54 20.68 -124.28
N LYS A 306 -2.76 20.54 -123.75
CA LYS A 306 -3.84 19.79 -124.41
C LYS A 306 -5.20 20.42 -124.14
N ALA A 307 -5.89 20.80 -125.21
CA ALA A 307 -7.28 21.23 -125.15
C ALA A 307 -8.20 20.00 -125.12
N VAL A 308 -9.09 19.95 -124.14
CA VAL A 308 -10.06 18.86 -123.94
C VAL A 308 -11.45 19.45 -123.75
N ASP A 309 -12.48 18.74 -124.19
CA ASP A 309 -13.87 19.17 -124.04
C ASP A 309 -14.76 17.97 -123.67
N GLY A 310 -15.81 18.21 -122.89
CA GLY A 310 -16.77 17.22 -122.46
C GLY A 310 -17.11 17.27 -120.97
N LEU A 311 -17.80 16.22 -120.52
CA LEU A 311 -18.10 15.98 -119.10
C LEU A 311 -17.01 15.06 -118.52
N PHE A 312 -16.20 15.58 -117.59
CA PHE A 312 -15.06 14.84 -117.08
C PHE A 312 -15.44 13.96 -115.88
N THR A 313 -15.47 12.64 -116.11
CA THR A 313 -15.51 11.62 -115.06
C THR A 313 -14.09 11.33 -114.57
N ALA A 314 -13.92 10.77 -113.37
CA ALA A 314 -12.58 10.41 -112.87
C ALA A 314 -11.80 9.49 -113.84
N ALA A 315 -12.51 8.58 -114.53
CA ALA A 315 -11.90 7.67 -115.49
C ALA A 315 -11.39 8.38 -116.75
N ASN A 316 -12.21 9.25 -117.38
CA ASN A 316 -11.76 9.97 -118.59
C ASN A 316 -10.76 11.10 -118.25
N ALA A 317 -10.87 11.73 -117.08
CA ALA A 317 -9.91 12.72 -116.59
C ALA A 317 -8.52 12.10 -116.43
N ARG A 318 -8.44 10.90 -115.84
CA ARG A 318 -7.19 10.13 -115.75
C ARG A 318 -6.57 9.87 -117.12
N THR A 319 -7.37 9.48 -118.11
CA THR A 319 -6.88 9.26 -119.48
C THR A 319 -6.29 10.53 -120.08
N PHE A 320 -6.94 11.68 -119.94
CA PHE A 320 -6.42 12.95 -120.46
C PHE A 320 -5.15 13.43 -119.76
N ILE A 321 -5.09 13.31 -118.43
CA ILE A 321 -3.91 13.69 -117.63
C ILE A 321 -2.71 12.80 -117.99
N LEU A 322 -2.92 11.48 -118.09
CA LEU A 322 -1.84 10.56 -118.47
C LEU A 322 -1.39 10.78 -119.92
N ALA A 323 -2.31 11.04 -120.84
CA ALA A 323 -1.95 11.38 -122.22
C ALA A 323 -1.08 12.65 -122.28
N LEU A 324 -1.42 13.67 -121.48
CA LEU A 324 -0.59 14.88 -121.38
C LEU A 324 0.80 14.60 -120.79
N THR A 325 0.91 13.72 -119.80
CA THR A 325 2.23 13.35 -119.25
C THR A 325 3.09 12.59 -120.27
N VAL A 326 2.49 11.81 -121.17
CA VAL A 326 3.20 11.17 -122.27
C VAL A 326 3.71 12.23 -123.25
N ASP A 327 2.84 13.17 -123.66
CA ASP A 327 3.23 14.29 -124.54
C ASP A 327 4.41 15.09 -123.94
N ALA A 328 4.37 15.34 -122.63
CA ALA A 328 5.45 16.04 -121.90
C ALA A 328 6.73 15.19 -121.77
N ALA A 329 6.61 13.87 -121.57
CA ALA A 329 7.76 12.96 -121.51
C ALA A 329 8.45 12.85 -122.86
N ASP A 330 7.69 12.87 -123.95
CA ASP A 330 8.25 12.88 -125.30
C ASP A 330 9.04 14.17 -125.54
N ARG A 331 8.49 15.33 -125.16
CA ARG A 331 9.22 16.62 -125.21
C ARG A 331 10.48 16.61 -124.35
N ALA A 332 10.40 16.11 -123.13
CA ALA A 332 11.57 16.02 -122.24
C ALA A 332 12.67 15.13 -122.84
N ARG A 333 12.30 14.06 -123.53
CA ARG A 333 13.24 13.14 -124.17
C ARG A 333 13.96 13.79 -125.35
N GLU A 334 13.26 14.58 -126.14
CA GLU A 334 13.87 15.35 -127.24
C GLU A 334 14.94 16.32 -126.74
N GLU A 335 14.74 16.88 -125.54
CA GLU A 335 15.65 17.83 -124.91
C GLU A 335 16.77 17.17 -124.07
N GLY A 336 16.81 15.83 -123.97
CA GLY A 336 17.93 15.08 -123.35
C GLY A 336 17.66 14.42 -121.99
N ALA A 337 16.39 14.27 -121.57
CA ALA A 337 16.05 13.60 -120.31
C ALA A 337 16.25 12.07 -120.35
N GLU A 338 16.71 11.49 -119.23
CA GLU A 338 16.81 10.04 -119.00
C GLU A 338 16.10 9.65 -117.67
N PRO A 339 15.54 8.42 -117.56
CA PRO A 339 15.55 7.33 -118.53
C PRO A 339 14.45 7.44 -119.61
N PRO A 340 14.61 6.81 -120.79
CA PRO A 340 13.70 6.98 -121.95
C PRO A 340 12.21 6.70 -121.68
N ASN A 341 11.91 5.82 -120.72
CA ASN A 341 10.55 5.39 -120.38
C ASN A 341 9.91 6.20 -119.24
N ASP A 342 10.64 7.14 -118.64
CA ASP A 342 10.16 7.98 -117.53
C ASP A 342 10.81 9.37 -117.57
N ALA A 343 10.97 9.91 -118.79
CA ALA A 343 11.65 11.17 -119.05
C ALA A 343 10.96 12.38 -118.38
N ALA A 344 9.63 12.36 -118.27
CA ALA A 344 8.88 13.31 -117.45
C ALA A 344 7.63 12.67 -116.83
N GLY A 345 7.26 13.11 -115.63
CA GLY A 345 6.07 12.63 -114.94
C GLY A 345 5.94 13.12 -113.52
N PHE A 346 4.89 12.68 -112.82
CA PHE A 346 4.74 12.95 -111.39
C PHE A 346 5.89 12.30 -110.61
N ALA A 347 6.46 12.99 -109.63
CA ALA A 347 7.58 12.52 -108.82
C ALA A 347 7.23 12.64 -107.33
N SER A 348 7.62 11.65 -106.51
CA SER A 348 7.50 11.79 -105.06
C SER A 348 8.52 12.81 -104.57
N ILE A 349 8.05 13.90 -103.96
CA ILE A 349 8.86 15.06 -103.60
C ILE A 349 8.55 15.53 -102.20
N GLN A 350 9.56 16.10 -101.56
CA GLN A 350 9.40 16.83 -100.31
C GLN A 350 9.14 18.31 -100.64
N LEU A 351 7.93 18.78 -100.35
CA LEU A 351 7.57 20.20 -100.38
C LEU A 351 7.67 20.76 -98.95
N ASP A 352 7.67 22.09 -98.81
CA ASP A 352 7.69 22.77 -97.51
C ASP A 352 6.47 22.37 -96.62
N GLU A 353 5.36 21.98 -97.26
CA GLU A 353 4.11 21.56 -96.61
C GLU A 353 4.04 20.06 -96.28
N GLY A 354 5.02 19.26 -96.73
CA GLY A 354 5.07 17.82 -96.48
C GLY A 354 5.52 16.99 -97.67
N PHE A 355 5.63 15.67 -97.45
CA PHE A 355 5.97 14.71 -98.49
C PHE A 355 4.73 14.40 -99.33
N VAL A 356 4.81 14.65 -100.64
CA VAL A 356 3.71 14.37 -101.57
C VAL A 356 4.16 13.31 -102.56
N THR A 357 3.43 12.19 -102.64
CA THR A 357 3.76 11.09 -103.55
C THR A 357 3.33 11.40 -104.99
N ALA A 358 3.99 10.76 -105.96
CA ALA A 358 3.59 10.86 -107.37
C ALA A 358 2.12 10.47 -107.59
N GLU A 359 1.63 9.47 -106.85
CA GLU A 359 0.24 9.02 -106.91
C GLU A 359 -0.74 10.07 -106.34
N GLN A 360 -0.37 10.74 -105.24
CA GLN A 360 -1.17 11.83 -104.68
C GLN A 360 -1.29 13.00 -105.66
N GLN A 361 -0.19 13.38 -106.33
CA GLN A 361 -0.21 14.46 -107.33
C GLN A 361 -1.06 14.09 -108.56
N LEU A 362 -0.97 12.85 -109.04
CA LEU A 362 -1.83 12.35 -110.11
C LEU A 362 -3.31 12.41 -109.71
N ASN A 363 -3.64 11.93 -108.50
CA ASN A 363 -5.01 11.96 -108.00
C ASN A 363 -5.54 13.38 -107.81
N GLU A 364 -4.69 14.33 -107.39
CA GLU A 364 -5.05 15.74 -107.29
C GLU A 364 -5.33 16.36 -108.67
N ALA A 365 -4.48 16.08 -109.67
CA ALA A 365 -4.70 16.55 -111.03
C ALA A 365 -6.00 15.99 -111.64
N ILE A 366 -6.29 14.71 -111.39
CA ILE A 366 -7.55 14.06 -111.77
C ILE A 366 -8.73 14.73 -111.07
N ALA A 367 -8.62 15.00 -109.77
CA ALA A 367 -9.68 15.66 -109.01
C ALA A 367 -9.96 17.08 -109.50
N LYS A 368 -8.93 17.84 -109.90
CA LYS A 368 -9.09 19.20 -110.47
C LYS A 368 -9.85 19.21 -111.80
N LEU A 369 -9.68 18.18 -112.62
CA LEU A 369 -10.39 18.04 -113.90
C LEU A 369 -11.77 17.38 -113.74
N SER A 370 -11.91 16.42 -112.83
CA SER A 370 -13.15 15.66 -112.59
C SER A 370 -14.28 16.56 -112.10
N GLY A 371 -15.49 16.35 -112.62
CA GLY A 371 -16.67 17.16 -112.27
C GLY A 371 -16.73 18.52 -112.98
N ARG A 372 -15.70 18.91 -113.74
CA ARG A 372 -15.80 20.02 -114.69
C ARG A 372 -16.56 19.59 -115.95
N SER A 373 -17.20 20.57 -116.58
CA SER A 373 -17.88 20.40 -117.86
C SER A 373 -17.49 21.53 -118.81
N GLY A 374 -17.20 21.17 -120.06
CA GLY A 374 -16.90 22.12 -121.13
C GLY A 374 -15.40 22.30 -121.41
N PRO A 375 -15.05 23.20 -122.34
CA PRO A 375 -13.70 23.35 -122.85
C PRO A 375 -12.69 23.69 -121.75
N THR A 376 -11.68 22.84 -121.58
CA THR A 376 -10.63 22.93 -120.56
C THR A 376 -9.26 22.77 -121.21
N LEU A 377 -8.29 23.53 -120.73
CA LEU A 377 -6.89 23.47 -121.15
C LEU A 377 -6.08 22.82 -120.03
N LEU A 378 -5.33 21.78 -120.40
CA LEU A 378 -4.38 21.13 -119.51
C LEU A 378 -2.97 21.56 -119.91
N ILE A 379 -2.13 21.94 -118.93
CA ILE A 379 -0.75 22.35 -119.18
C ILE A 379 0.18 21.56 -118.25
N ALA A 380 1.20 20.92 -118.80
CA ALA A 380 2.27 20.27 -118.06
C ALA A 380 3.49 21.19 -117.96
N ARG A 381 3.90 21.49 -116.74
CA ARG A 381 5.06 22.35 -116.45
C ARG A 381 6.13 21.62 -115.66
N ALA A 382 7.39 21.96 -115.91
CA ALA A 382 8.51 21.54 -115.08
C ALA A 382 8.32 22.06 -113.65
N LEU A 383 8.26 21.16 -112.68
CA LEU A 383 8.08 21.51 -111.28
C LEU A 383 9.37 22.04 -110.64
N LEU A 384 10.51 21.58 -111.15
CA LEU A 384 11.86 21.96 -110.73
C LEU A 384 12.72 22.21 -111.97
N ASN A 385 13.89 22.83 -111.78
CA ASN A 385 14.91 22.85 -112.82
C ASN A 385 15.32 21.40 -113.13
N ALA A 386 15.43 21.07 -114.42
CA ALA A 386 15.86 19.76 -114.87
C ALA A 386 17.09 19.89 -115.77
N PHE A 387 18.11 19.08 -115.47
CA PHE A 387 19.39 19.07 -116.18
C PHE A 387 19.52 17.84 -117.07
N GLU A 388 20.44 17.88 -118.04
CA GLU A 388 20.69 16.78 -118.97
C GLU A 388 20.81 15.43 -118.24
N ARG A 389 20.16 14.39 -118.80
CA ARG A 389 20.07 13.02 -118.26
C ARG A 389 19.26 12.88 -116.97
N GLU A 390 18.62 13.94 -116.51
CA GLU A 390 17.69 13.86 -115.40
C GLU A 390 16.25 13.77 -115.91
N ARG A 391 15.42 13.09 -115.13
CA ARG A 391 13.96 13.11 -115.30
C ARG A 391 13.43 14.49 -114.98
N VAL A 392 12.38 14.92 -115.67
CA VAL A 392 11.65 16.17 -115.40
C VAL A 392 10.42 15.91 -114.53
N PRO A 393 10.40 16.32 -113.25
CA PRO A 393 9.19 16.26 -112.44
C PRO A 393 8.15 17.24 -112.98
N LEU A 394 6.91 16.77 -113.18
CA LEU A 394 5.84 17.58 -113.75
C LEU A 394 4.86 18.10 -112.70
N SER A 395 4.30 19.26 -112.98
CA SER A 395 3.09 19.79 -112.37
C SER A 395 2.05 20.01 -113.46
N ILE A 396 0.79 19.62 -113.19
CA ILE A 396 -0.31 19.77 -114.16
C ILE A 396 -1.26 20.86 -113.71
N GLU A 397 -1.48 21.82 -114.60
CA GLU A 397 -2.40 22.93 -114.45
C GLU A 397 -3.68 22.67 -115.25
N VAL A 398 -4.84 22.96 -114.65
CA VAL A 398 -6.17 22.71 -115.25
C VAL A 398 -6.94 24.02 -115.33
N LEU A 399 -6.95 24.63 -116.52
CA LEU A 399 -7.50 25.98 -116.76
C LEU A 399 -8.76 25.93 -117.63
N PRO A 400 -9.75 26.81 -117.43
CA PRO A 400 -10.83 26.98 -118.40
C PRO A 400 -10.29 27.37 -119.78
N ASN A 401 -10.90 26.86 -120.86
CA ASN A 401 -10.52 27.19 -122.23
C ASN A 401 -11.64 27.91 -123.01
N PRO A 402 -12.08 29.10 -122.55
CA PRO A 402 -13.15 29.85 -123.20
C PRO A 402 -12.75 30.32 -124.60
N VAL A 403 -13.75 30.67 -125.40
CA VAL A 403 -13.52 31.41 -126.65
C VAL A 403 -13.06 32.82 -126.26
N VAL A 404 -11.93 33.26 -126.80
CA VAL A 404 -11.38 34.61 -126.57
C VAL A 404 -11.68 35.50 -127.77
N TYR A 405 -11.50 34.96 -128.99
CA TYR A 405 -11.80 35.68 -130.23
C TYR A 405 -12.64 34.83 -131.18
N GLU A 406 -13.60 35.48 -131.84
CA GLU A 406 -14.36 34.89 -132.94
C GLU A 406 -13.56 34.92 -134.24
N ALA A 407 -13.95 34.11 -135.23
CA ALA A 407 -13.27 34.10 -136.52
C ALA A 407 -13.45 35.44 -137.28
N GLY A 408 -12.35 36.05 -137.72
CA GLY A 408 -12.36 37.34 -138.43
C GLY A 408 -12.48 38.56 -137.52
N GLU A 409 -12.36 38.37 -136.20
CA GLU A 409 -12.36 39.46 -135.22
C GLU A 409 -11.07 40.27 -135.31
N MET A 410 -11.17 41.60 -135.25
CA MET A 410 -10.03 42.49 -135.25
C MET A 410 -9.45 42.58 -133.83
N VAL A 411 -8.26 42.03 -133.64
CA VAL A 411 -7.59 41.95 -132.33
C VAL A 411 -6.66 43.14 -132.08
N GLY A 412 -6.31 43.90 -133.12
CA GLY A 412 -5.48 45.09 -132.99
C GLY A 412 -5.39 45.90 -134.28
N GLU A 413 -4.99 47.17 -134.17
CA GLU A 413 -4.73 48.07 -135.29
C GLU A 413 -3.38 48.77 -135.10
N LEU A 414 -2.50 48.65 -136.10
CA LEU A 414 -1.23 49.35 -136.17
C LEU A 414 -1.27 50.39 -137.29
N ARG A 415 -0.82 51.62 -137.00
CA ARG A 415 -0.68 52.69 -137.99
C ARG A 415 0.77 52.80 -138.46
N ILE A 416 0.96 52.75 -139.76
CA ILE A 416 2.29 52.81 -140.38
C ILE A 416 2.33 53.99 -141.36
N GLU A 417 3.27 54.90 -141.15
CA GLU A 417 3.47 56.09 -142.00
C GLU A 417 4.04 55.71 -143.38
N PRO A 418 3.72 56.48 -144.44
CA PRO A 418 4.21 56.19 -145.78
C PRO A 418 5.72 56.46 -145.90
N GLY A 419 6.37 55.80 -146.86
CA GLY A 419 7.79 56.03 -147.17
C GLY A 419 8.79 55.18 -146.37
N LEU A 420 8.33 54.22 -145.55
CA LEU A 420 9.20 53.26 -144.86
C LEU A 420 9.67 52.13 -145.80
N SER A 421 10.84 51.57 -145.53
CA SER A 421 11.34 50.38 -146.25
C SER A 421 10.61 49.09 -145.81
N ASN A 422 10.63 48.05 -146.67
CA ASN A 422 10.01 46.75 -146.35
C ASN A 422 10.50 46.17 -145.01
N ALA A 423 11.80 46.29 -144.70
CA ALA A 423 12.37 45.80 -143.45
C ALA A 423 11.90 46.59 -142.22
N GLU A 424 11.68 47.90 -142.36
CA GLU A 424 11.14 48.74 -141.27
C GLU A 424 9.65 48.50 -141.05
N ILE A 425 8.88 48.29 -142.11
CA ILE A 425 7.46 47.92 -142.02
C ILE A 425 7.33 46.57 -141.31
N LEU A 426 8.11 45.56 -141.72
CA LEU A 426 8.11 44.24 -141.09
C LEU A 426 8.50 44.30 -139.61
N ARG A 427 9.58 45.03 -139.28
CA ARG A 427 10.02 45.22 -137.88
C ARG A 427 8.94 45.88 -137.02
N ARG A 428 8.21 46.87 -137.55
CA ARG A 428 7.10 47.51 -136.81
C ARG A 428 5.95 46.56 -136.56
N ILE A 429 5.60 45.72 -137.54
CA ILE A 429 4.58 44.69 -137.40
C ILE A 429 5.02 43.68 -136.33
N GLU A 430 6.24 43.13 -136.43
CA GLU A 430 6.79 42.18 -135.44
C GLU A 430 6.85 42.76 -134.03
N GLN A 431 7.34 44.01 -133.89
CA GLN A 431 7.39 44.69 -132.60
C GLN A 431 6.00 44.87 -131.99
N TYR A 432 5.02 45.29 -132.80
CA TYR A 432 3.64 45.43 -132.33
C TYR A 432 3.06 44.08 -131.88
N LEU A 433 3.31 43.01 -132.63
CA LEU A 433 2.90 41.64 -132.28
C LEU A 433 3.51 41.18 -130.96
N GLN A 434 4.81 41.37 -130.77
CA GLN A 434 5.53 40.87 -129.59
C GLN A 434 5.28 41.68 -128.32
N THR A 435 4.86 42.94 -128.45
CA THR A 435 4.69 43.85 -127.31
C THR A 435 3.22 44.19 -127.06
N THR A 436 2.59 44.90 -127.98
CA THR A 436 1.26 45.48 -127.77
C THR A 436 0.21 44.41 -127.92
N LEU A 437 0.18 43.74 -129.08
CA LEU A 437 -0.82 42.70 -129.34
C LEU A 437 -0.64 41.51 -128.39
N ARG A 438 0.60 41.17 -128.03
CA ARG A 438 0.88 40.18 -126.97
C ARG A 438 0.14 40.46 -125.69
N ASN A 439 0.35 41.67 -125.17
CA ASN A 439 -0.18 42.05 -123.87
C ASN A 439 -1.69 42.23 -123.93
N GLU A 440 -2.22 42.70 -125.07
CA GLU A 440 -3.67 42.78 -125.31
C GLU A 440 -4.29 41.37 -125.38
N ALA A 441 -3.73 40.45 -126.15
CA ALA A 441 -4.19 39.07 -126.23
C ALA A 441 -4.20 38.36 -124.88
N ILE A 442 -3.13 38.52 -124.09
CA ILE A 442 -3.05 37.97 -122.74
C ILE A 442 -4.10 38.62 -121.82
N ARG A 443 -4.31 39.94 -121.92
CA ARG A 443 -5.33 40.66 -121.14
C ARG A 443 -6.74 40.20 -121.50
N ASP A 444 -6.99 39.91 -122.78
CA ASP A 444 -8.28 39.46 -123.28
C ASP A 444 -8.56 37.99 -122.93
N GLY A 445 -7.53 37.23 -122.53
CA GLY A 445 -7.66 35.90 -121.93
C GLY A 445 -6.86 34.79 -122.61
N ILE A 446 -5.98 35.11 -123.56
CA ILE A 446 -5.06 34.13 -124.16
C ILE A 446 -4.02 33.68 -123.12
N ILE A 447 -3.81 32.37 -123.00
CA ILE A 447 -2.86 31.74 -122.09
C ILE A 447 -1.55 31.49 -122.86
N PRO A 448 -0.48 32.26 -122.57
CA PRO A 448 0.76 32.17 -123.32
C PRO A 448 1.51 30.86 -123.01
N VAL A 449 2.28 30.38 -123.99
CA VAL A 449 3.30 29.33 -123.76
C VAL A 449 4.44 29.94 -122.94
N ILE A 450 4.86 29.23 -121.89
CA ILE A 450 6.02 29.63 -121.06
C ILE A 450 7.17 28.68 -121.37
N GLY A 451 8.35 29.21 -121.67
CA GLY A 451 9.55 28.41 -121.93
C GLY A 451 10.25 28.78 -123.23
N PRO A 452 11.12 27.90 -123.75
CA PRO A 452 11.91 28.15 -124.96
C PRO A 452 11.06 28.51 -126.19
N ASP A 453 9.87 27.92 -126.29
CA ASP A 453 8.94 28.05 -127.42
C ASP A 453 7.88 29.17 -127.21
N ALA A 454 8.17 30.17 -126.36
CA ALA A 454 7.22 31.22 -126.00
C ALA A 454 6.87 32.17 -127.17
N GLY A 455 5.79 31.86 -127.90
CA GLY A 455 5.16 32.72 -128.91
C GLY A 455 3.64 32.83 -128.73
N LEU A 456 3.00 33.82 -129.37
CA LEU A 456 1.52 33.97 -129.33
C LEU A 456 0.81 33.15 -130.41
N GLY A 457 1.49 32.80 -131.48
CA GLY A 457 0.90 32.13 -132.63
C GLY A 457 1.59 32.52 -133.94
N SER A 458 1.00 32.11 -135.06
CA SER A 458 1.56 32.32 -136.39
C SER A 458 0.89 33.47 -137.12
N LEU A 459 1.67 34.25 -137.85
CA LEU A 459 1.15 35.22 -138.82
C LEU A 459 1.31 34.62 -140.21
N SER A 460 0.27 34.68 -141.05
CA SER A 460 0.36 34.18 -142.43
C SER A 460 1.52 34.87 -143.18
N PRO A 461 2.56 34.11 -143.63
CA PRO A 461 3.70 34.71 -144.32
C PRO A 461 3.28 35.44 -145.59
N ASP A 462 2.34 34.86 -146.32
CA ASP A 462 1.79 35.41 -147.56
C ASP A 462 1.03 36.72 -147.30
N ALA A 463 0.14 36.74 -146.29
CA ALA A 463 -0.59 37.95 -145.91
C ALA A 463 0.33 39.05 -145.37
N THR A 464 1.44 38.66 -144.72
CA THR A 464 2.47 39.61 -144.23
C THR A 464 3.20 40.27 -145.37
N LEU A 465 3.64 39.47 -146.36
CA LEU A 465 4.36 39.97 -147.52
C LEU A 465 3.47 40.84 -148.40
N GLU A 466 2.23 40.42 -148.62
CA GLU A 466 1.21 41.21 -149.33
C GLU A 466 0.96 42.54 -148.61
N ALA A 467 0.81 42.50 -147.27
CA ALA A 467 0.59 43.71 -146.50
C ALA A 467 1.77 44.69 -146.60
N VAL A 468 3.00 44.21 -146.47
CA VAL A 468 4.21 45.05 -146.59
C VAL A 468 4.26 45.72 -147.97
N ASN A 469 3.94 44.98 -149.05
CA ASN A 469 3.93 45.54 -150.40
C ASN A 469 2.88 46.63 -150.60
N ILE A 470 1.65 46.40 -150.13
CA ILE A 470 0.56 47.39 -150.21
C ILE A 470 0.88 48.65 -149.40
N ILE A 471 1.46 48.51 -148.20
CA ILE A 471 1.84 49.65 -147.35
C ILE A 471 2.94 50.47 -148.01
N ARG A 472 3.94 49.82 -148.64
CA ARG A 472 5.03 50.52 -149.34
C ARG A 472 4.52 51.37 -150.52
N GLU A 473 3.53 50.88 -151.25
CA GLU A 473 2.97 51.59 -152.42
C GLU A 473 1.95 52.67 -152.06
N ALA A 474 1.46 52.68 -150.82
CA ALA A 474 0.53 53.68 -150.34
C ALA A 474 1.25 55.02 -150.03
N ASN A 475 0.78 56.12 -150.66
CA ASN A 475 1.23 57.49 -150.37
C ASN A 475 0.54 58.12 -149.14
N ARG A 476 -0.02 57.30 -148.25
CA ARG A 476 -0.74 57.73 -147.04
C ARG A 476 -0.48 56.76 -145.91
N THR A 477 -0.71 57.21 -144.67
CA THR A 477 -0.64 56.34 -143.48
C THR A 477 -1.57 55.14 -143.65
N ALA A 478 -0.99 53.94 -143.63
CA ALA A 478 -1.73 52.69 -143.77
C ALA A 478 -2.19 52.21 -142.39
N ARG A 479 -3.46 51.80 -142.29
CA ARG A 479 -3.97 51.11 -141.09
C ARG A 479 -3.91 49.61 -141.32
N VAL A 480 -3.04 48.94 -140.57
CA VAL A 480 -2.86 47.50 -140.57
C VAL A 480 -3.73 46.92 -139.47
N GLN A 481 -4.81 46.26 -139.85
CA GLN A 481 -5.72 45.57 -138.94
C GLN A 481 -5.28 44.12 -138.83
N PHE A 482 -5.11 43.63 -137.60
CA PHE A 482 -4.83 42.23 -137.30
C PHE A 482 -6.14 41.52 -137.04
N LEU A 483 -6.45 40.51 -137.83
CA LEU A 483 -7.68 39.73 -137.69
C LEU A 483 -7.37 38.27 -137.42
N THR A 484 -8.18 37.63 -136.58
CA THR A 484 -8.11 36.19 -136.39
C THR A 484 -8.54 35.44 -137.65
N THR A 485 -7.85 34.36 -137.97
CA THR A 485 -8.20 33.50 -139.12
C THR A 485 -9.29 32.48 -138.78
N ARG A 486 -9.44 32.17 -137.50
CA ARG A 486 -10.36 31.17 -136.96
C ARG A 486 -10.77 31.55 -135.54
N LEU A 487 -11.83 30.91 -135.05
CA LEU A 487 -12.20 30.98 -133.63
C LEU A 487 -10.99 30.55 -132.79
N THR A 488 -10.60 31.41 -131.85
CA THR A 488 -9.41 31.22 -131.00
C THR A 488 -9.85 31.10 -129.55
N ARG A 489 -9.53 29.97 -128.93
CA ARG A 489 -9.72 29.77 -127.50
C ARG A 489 -8.49 30.17 -126.72
N ALA A 490 -8.65 30.34 -125.41
CA ALA A 490 -7.59 30.78 -124.50
C ALA A 490 -6.26 30.00 -124.66
N GLY A 491 -6.32 28.68 -124.87
CA GLY A 491 -5.13 27.83 -125.02
C GLY A 491 -4.58 27.68 -126.44
N ASP A 492 -5.27 28.21 -127.44
CA ASP A 492 -4.90 28.06 -128.85
C ASP A 492 -3.77 29.03 -129.24
N SER A 493 -2.99 28.65 -130.26
CA SER A 493 -2.15 29.61 -130.97
C SER A 493 -3.01 30.67 -131.67
N LEU A 494 -2.65 31.93 -131.50
CA LEU A 494 -3.29 33.08 -132.13
C LEU A 494 -2.85 33.19 -133.59
N ASP A 495 -3.65 32.62 -134.49
CA ASP A 495 -3.37 32.62 -135.92
C ASP A 495 -4.00 33.84 -136.61
N LEU A 496 -3.15 34.74 -137.10
CA LEU A 496 -3.54 36.07 -137.57
C LEU A 496 -3.37 36.24 -139.08
N THR A 497 -4.24 37.07 -139.65
CA THR A 497 -4.13 37.64 -140.99
C THR A 497 -4.18 39.16 -140.93
N LEU A 498 -3.68 39.82 -141.97
CA LEU A 498 -3.60 41.27 -142.04
C LEU A 498 -4.60 41.82 -143.06
N ARG A 499 -5.24 42.93 -142.72
CA ARG A 499 -6.05 43.72 -143.67
C ARG A 499 -5.63 45.17 -143.62
N ILE A 500 -5.40 45.76 -144.78
CA ILE A 500 -4.99 47.16 -144.89
C ILE A 500 -6.16 48.04 -145.30
N ARG A 501 -6.31 49.21 -144.66
CA ARG A 501 -7.32 50.23 -144.98
C ARG A 501 -6.74 51.63 -145.15
#